data_AF-A0A1F7VE26-F1
#
_entry.id   AF-A0A1F7VE26-F1
#
_cell.length_a   1.000
_cell.length_b   1.000
_cell.length_c   1.000
_cell.angle_alpha   90.00
_cell.angle_beta   90.00
_cell.angle_gamma   90.00
#
_symmetry.space_group_name_H-M   'P 1'
#
loop_
_entity.id
_entity.type
_entity.pdbx_description
1 polymer ?
#
loop_
_entity_poly.entity_id
_entity_poly.type
_entity_poly.pdbx_seq_one_letter_code
_entity_poly.pdbx_strand_id
1 'polypeptide(L)'
;MPKEALTIKQRRFVIEYIQTGNGTEAAVSAYDCQSRNTARSMASENLLKPAIQKAISEEMSTICQETFIKAKLHQLAESAKSEDTQLRALTIIAHITGLYNRDDKNGLAPLVIQLPEIKNM
;
A
#
# COMPACT_ATOMS: atom_id res chain seq x y z
N MET A 1 -5.08 30.46 1.57
CA MET A 1 -5.79 29.59 2.54
C MET A 1 -4.79 28.58 3.07
N PRO A 2 -4.70 28.32 4.38
CA PRO A 2 -3.77 27.31 4.90
C PRO A 2 -4.14 25.94 4.33
N LYS A 3 -3.13 25.18 3.89
CA LYS A 3 -3.28 23.79 3.43
C LYS A 3 -3.68 22.96 4.67
N GLU A 4 -4.97 22.67 4.83
CA GLU A 4 -5.47 21.94 6.00
C GLU A 4 -4.81 20.57 6.08
N ALA A 5 -3.87 20.43 7.02
CA ALA A 5 -3.20 19.18 7.28
C ALA A 5 -4.17 18.23 7.99
N LEU A 6 -4.30 17.00 7.47
CA LEU A 6 -5.12 15.99 8.14
C LEU A 6 -4.58 15.73 9.55
N THR A 7 -5.50 15.66 10.50
CA THR A 7 -5.23 15.18 11.86
C THR A 7 -4.86 13.69 11.84
N ILE A 8 -4.23 13.20 12.91
CA ILE A 8 -3.83 11.78 13.03
C ILE A 8 -5.04 10.85 12.84
N LYS A 9 -6.18 11.15 13.46
CA LYS A 9 -7.40 10.34 13.33
C LYS A 9 -7.97 10.36 11.92
N GLN A 10 -7.94 11.51 11.23
CA GLN A 10 -8.38 11.59 9.84
C GLN A 10 -7.45 10.81 8.89
N ARG A 11 -6.14 10.83 9.13
CA ARG A 11 -5.20 9.97 8.37
C ARG A 11 -5.50 8.49 8.61
N ARG A 12 -5.75 8.09 9.85
CA ARG A 12 -6.15 6.72 10.17
C ARG A 12 -7.44 6.35 9.45
N PHE A 13 -8.44 7.23 9.44
CA PHE A 13 -9.68 7.02 8.69
C PHE A 13 -9.44 6.79 7.21
N VAL A 14 -8.58 7.59 6.57
CA VAL A 14 -8.23 7.43 5.14
C VAL A 14 -7.62 6.05 4.89
N ILE A 15 -6.64 5.63 5.71
CA ILE A 15 -5.97 4.32 5.58
C ILE A 15 -6.98 3.19 5.70
N GLU A 16 -7.78 3.18 6.76
CA GLU A 16 -8.77 2.13 7.01
C GLU A 16 -9.86 2.11 5.92
N TYR A 17 -10.26 3.27 5.41
CA TYR A 17 -11.24 3.38 4.34
C TYR A 17 -10.70 2.84 3.01
N ILE A 18 -9.46 3.13 2.66
CA ILE A 18 -8.81 2.59 1.46
C ILE A 18 -8.69 1.06 1.55
N GLN A 19 -8.36 0.53 2.73
CA GLN A 19 -8.21 -0.91 2.95
C GLN A 19 -9.53 -1.67 2.90
N THR A 20 -10.61 -1.11 3.48
CA THR A 20 -11.89 -1.82 3.67
C THR A 20 -12.96 -1.45 2.64
N GLY A 21 -12.87 -0.27 2.03
CA GLY A 21 -13.95 0.35 1.26
C GLY A 21 -15.18 0.72 2.10
N ASN A 22 -15.14 0.56 3.42
CA ASN A 22 -16.29 0.72 4.30
C ASN A 22 -16.06 1.90 5.25
N GLY A 23 -16.76 3.01 4.99
CA GLY A 23 -16.63 4.23 5.80
C GLY A 23 -16.99 4.01 7.27
N THR A 24 -17.99 3.17 7.57
CA THR A 24 -18.41 2.93 8.95
C THR A 24 -17.34 2.16 9.72
N GLU A 25 -16.76 1.12 9.13
CA GLU A 25 -15.67 0.35 9.76
C GLU A 25 -14.39 1.19 9.91
N ALA A 26 -14.07 2.00 8.89
CA ALA A 26 -12.99 2.96 8.97
C ALA A 26 -13.19 3.97 10.11
N ALA A 27 -14.42 4.45 10.32
CA ALA A 27 -14.73 5.35 11.43
C ALA A 27 -14.64 4.65 12.80
N VAL A 28 -15.11 3.40 12.92
CA VAL A 28 -14.95 2.62 14.15
C VAL A 28 -13.47 2.48 14.51
N SER A 29 -12.64 2.10 13.54
CA SER A 29 -11.21 1.89 13.79
C SER A 29 -10.42 3.18 14.00
N ALA A 30 -10.79 4.28 13.35
CA ALA A 30 -10.03 5.54 13.42
C ALA A 30 -10.40 6.43 14.60
N TYR A 31 -11.62 6.29 15.13
CA TYR A 31 -12.17 7.16 16.17
C TYR A 31 -12.62 6.42 17.43
N ASP A 32 -12.40 5.11 17.52
CA ASP A 32 -12.81 4.25 18.65
C ASP A 32 -14.31 4.36 18.96
N CYS A 33 -15.14 4.40 17.91
CA CYS A 33 -16.59 4.59 18.07
C CYS A 33 -17.25 3.34 18.68
N GLN A 34 -17.90 3.51 19.84
CA GLN A 34 -18.65 2.44 20.52
C GLN A 34 -19.99 2.13 19.84
N SER A 35 -20.57 3.10 19.13
CA SER A 35 -21.85 2.96 18.43
C SER A 35 -21.66 2.99 16.93
N ARG A 36 -22.23 2.00 16.24
CA ARG A 36 -22.22 1.91 14.78
C ARG A 36 -22.97 3.06 14.12
N ASN A 37 -24.01 3.60 14.78
CA ASN A 37 -24.74 4.76 14.28
C ASN A 37 -23.87 6.02 14.29
N THR A 38 -23.13 6.24 15.39
CA THR A 38 -22.17 7.34 15.49
C THR A 38 -21.05 7.20 14.45
N ALA A 39 -20.49 6.01 14.31
CA ALA A 39 -19.46 5.73 13.31
C ALA A 39 -19.96 6.02 11.88
N ARG A 40 -21.21 5.63 11.56
CA ARG A 40 -21.82 5.92 10.26
C ARG A 40 -21.94 7.43 10.02
N SER A 41 -22.44 8.19 10.98
CA SER A 41 -22.56 9.65 10.86
C SER A 41 -21.20 10.32 10.68
N MET A 42 -20.20 9.91 11.47
CA MET A 42 -18.83 10.42 11.36
C MET A 42 -18.19 10.05 10.01
N ALA A 43 -18.43 8.84 9.52
CA ALA A 43 -17.97 8.42 8.20
C ALA A 43 -18.55 9.30 7.10
N SER A 44 -19.86 9.55 7.12
CA SER A 44 -20.53 10.44 6.16
C SER A 44 -19.97 11.86 6.23
N GLU A 45 -19.74 12.41 7.43
CA GLU A 45 -19.13 13.72 7.58
C GLU A 45 -17.70 13.75 7.03
N ASN A 46 -16.87 12.76 7.37
CA ASN A 46 -15.50 12.68 6.90
C ASN A 46 -15.41 12.55 5.38
N LEU A 47 -16.24 11.71 4.76
CA LEU A 47 -16.26 11.52 3.32
C LEU A 47 -16.71 12.78 2.56
N LEU A 48 -17.36 13.74 3.24
CA LEU A 48 -17.70 15.05 2.66
C LEU A 48 -16.60 16.10 2.83
N LYS A 49 -15.62 15.89 3.71
CA LYS A 49 -14.55 16.87 3.94
C LYS A 49 -13.59 16.89 2.74
N PRO A 50 -13.36 18.04 2.07
CA PRO A 50 -12.50 18.12 0.88
C PRO A 50 -11.07 17.64 1.12
N ALA A 51 -10.50 17.93 2.30
CA ALA A 51 -9.15 17.48 2.66
C ALA A 51 -9.04 15.94 2.73
N ILE A 52 -10.08 15.27 3.20
CA ILE A 52 -10.13 13.80 3.30
C ILE A 52 -10.35 13.18 1.91
N GLN A 53 -11.27 13.74 1.11
CA GLN A 53 -11.50 13.30 -0.27
C GLN A 53 -10.21 13.40 -1.10
N LYS A 54 -9.51 14.53 -0.98
CA LYS A 54 -8.23 14.75 -1.64
C LYS A 54 -7.21 13.69 -1.23
N ALA A 55 -7.03 13.45 0.07
CA ALA A 55 -6.10 12.43 0.54
C ALA A 55 -6.46 11.02 0.04
N ILE A 56 -7.74 10.64 0.06
CA ILE A 56 -8.19 9.35 -0.52
C ILE A 56 -7.82 9.27 -1.99
N SER A 57 -8.06 10.33 -2.77
CA SER A 57 -7.77 10.34 -4.20
C SER A 57 -6.26 10.27 -4.51
N GLU A 58 -5.44 10.96 -3.73
CA GLU A 58 -3.98 10.97 -3.87
C GLU A 58 -3.41 9.59 -3.55
N GLU A 59 -3.78 9.01 -2.41
CA GLU A 59 -3.33 7.67 -2.00
C GLU A 59 -3.81 6.58 -2.97
N MET A 60 -5.06 6.63 -3.41
CA MET A 60 -5.58 5.66 -4.38
C MET A 60 -4.87 5.78 -5.73
N SER A 61 -4.52 7.00 -6.18
CA SER A 61 -3.74 7.21 -7.40
C SER A 61 -2.35 6.59 -7.27
N THR A 62 -1.68 6.81 -6.13
CA THR A 62 -0.37 6.21 -5.85
C THR A 62 -0.44 4.68 -5.88
N ILE A 63 -1.41 4.08 -5.18
CA ILE A 63 -1.60 2.62 -5.17
C ILE A 63 -1.88 2.08 -6.57
N CYS A 64 -2.75 2.74 -7.35
CA CYS A 64 -3.02 2.36 -8.74
C CYS A 64 -1.77 2.42 -9.63
N GLN A 65 -0.94 3.44 -9.47
CA GLN A 65 0.31 3.57 -10.22
C GLN A 65 1.32 2.48 -9.81
N GLU A 66 1.51 2.25 -8.52
CA GLU A 66 2.41 1.21 -8.01
C GLU A 66 1.98 -0.18 -8.46
N THR A 67 0.69 -0.51 -8.34
CA THR A 67 0.14 -1.79 -8.79
C THR A 67 0.29 -1.97 -10.30
N PHE A 68 0.05 -0.93 -11.10
CA PHE A 68 0.27 -0.94 -12.53
C PHE A 68 1.74 -1.18 -12.90
N ILE A 69 2.67 -0.43 -12.28
CA ILE A 69 4.11 -0.58 -12.51
C ILE A 69 4.56 -1.99 -12.14
N LYS A 70 4.15 -2.49 -10.97
CA LYS A 70 4.48 -3.84 -10.51
C LYS A 70 4.00 -4.90 -11.50
N ALA A 71 2.75 -4.81 -11.96
CA ALA A 71 2.22 -5.74 -12.96
C ALA A 71 3.02 -5.68 -14.27
N LYS A 72 3.38 -4.48 -14.73
CA LYS A 72 4.18 -4.32 -15.95
C LYS A 72 5.59 -4.90 -15.81
N LEU A 73 6.22 -4.71 -14.65
CA LEU A 73 7.54 -5.28 -14.36
C LEU A 73 7.50 -6.80 -14.28
N HIS A 74 6.45 -7.41 -13.69
CA HIS A 74 6.28 -8.85 -13.69
C HIS A 74 6.18 -9.39 -15.12
N GLN A 75 5.36 -8.76 -15.96
CA GLN A 75 5.25 -9.14 -17.37
C GLN A 75 6.61 -9.05 -18.10
N LEU A 76 7.39 -7.99 -17.85
CA LEU A 76 8.72 -7.84 -18.45
C LEU A 76 9.69 -8.90 -17.94
N ALA A 77 9.67 -9.22 -16.65
CA ALA A 77 10.53 -10.26 -16.08
C ALA A 77 10.25 -11.65 -16.69
N GLU A 78 8.99 -11.96 -17.00
CA GLU A 78 8.60 -13.25 -17.58
C GLU A 78 8.84 -13.33 -19.10
N SER A 79 8.59 -12.23 -19.83
CA SER A 79 8.56 -12.25 -21.30
C SER A 79 9.79 -11.68 -21.99
N ALA A 80 10.70 -11.00 -21.25
CA ALA A 80 11.89 -10.43 -21.85
C ALA A 80 12.85 -11.52 -22.34
N LYS A 81 13.40 -11.32 -23.55
CA LYS A 81 14.39 -12.23 -24.15
C LYS A 81 15.79 -12.08 -23.55
N SER A 82 16.07 -10.93 -22.93
CA SER A 82 17.37 -10.60 -22.35
C SER A 82 17.35 -10.82 -20.85
N GLU A 83 18.27 -11.63 -20.35
CA GLU A 83 18.44 -11.91 -18.92
C GLU A 83 18.71 -10.62 -18.11
N ASP A 84 19.47 -9.66 -18.66
CA ASP A 84 19.71 -8.36 -18.00
C ASP A 84 18.39 -7.57 -17.81
N THR A 85 17.48 -7.60 -18.79
CA THR A 85 16.18 -6.95 -18.66
C THR A 85 15.31 -7.63 -17.60
N GLN A 86 15.35 -8.96 -17.52
CA GLN A 86 14.62 -9.71 -16.49
C GLN A 86 15.15 -9.37 -15.09
N LEU A 87 16.47 -9.39 -14.90
CA LEU A 87 17.12 -9.05 -13.64
C LEU A 87 16.83 -7.62 -13.19
N ARG A 88 16.86 -6.65 -14.12
CA ARG A 88 16.49 -5.25 -13.80
C ARG A 88 15.04 -5.14 -13.37
N ALA A 89 14.12 -5.80 -14.08
CA ALA A 89 12.70 -5.76 -13.73
C ALA A 89 12.45 -6.35 -12.33
N LEU A 90 13.04 -7.52 -12.03
CA LEU A 90 12.98 -8.16 -10.71
C LEU A 90 13.60 -7.28 -9.61
N THR A 91 14.73 -6.65 -9.91
CA THR A 91 15.39 -5.73 -8.98
C THR A 91 14.48 -4.56 -8.63
N ILE A 92 13.82 -3.93 -9.60
CA ILE A 92 12.91 -2.81 -9.35
C ILE A 92 11.70 -3.27 -8.51
N ILE A 93 11.13 -4.45 -8.82
CA ILE A 93 10.06 -5.03 -8.00
C ILE A 93 10.52 -5.17 -6.55
N ALA A 94 11.71 -5.74 -6.32
CA ALA A 94 12.24 -5.94 -4.97
C ALA A 94 12.42 -4.62 -4.20
N HIS A 95 12.82 -3.54 -4.87
CA HIS A 95 12.91 -2.21 -4.24
C HIS A 95 11.53 -1.66 -3.89
N ILE A 96 10.55 -1.74 -4.81
CA ILE A 96 9.18 -1.25 -4.58
C ILE A 96 8.48 -2.02 -3.44
N THR A 97 8.72 -3.33 -3.36
CA THR A 97 8.12 -4.17 -2.30
C THR A 97 8.85 -4.10 -0.97
N GLY A 98 9.96 -3.34 -0.87
CA GLY A 98 10.80 -3.28 0.34
C GLY A 98 11.54 -4.58 0.64
N LEU A 99 11.72 -5.48 -0.34
CA LEU A 99 12.52 -6.70 -0.21
C LEU A 99 14.03 -6.41 -0.29
N TYR A 100 14.40 -5.23 -0.79
CA TYR A 100 15.78 -4.79 -0.92
C TYR A 100 15.93 -3.39 -0.33
N ASN A 101 16.29 -3.30 0.94
CA ASN A 101 16.70 -2.06 1.57
C ASN A 101 18.21 -1.90 1.40
N ARG A 102 18.65 -0.81 0.75
CA ARG A 102 20.08 -0.50 0.60
C ARG A 102 20.71 0.11 1.87
N ASP A 103 19.88 0.50 2.84
CA ASP A 103 20.31 1.24 4.03
C ASP A 103 20.73 0.33 5.20
N ASP A 104 20.75 -0.97 4.97
CA ASP A 104 21.29 -1.99 5.86
C ASP A 104 22.83 -1.83 5.91
N LYS A 105 23.30 -0.85 6.71
CA LYS A 105 24.73 -0.69 7.03
C LYS A 105 25.34 -1.90 7.73
N ASN A 106 24.51 -2.89 8.10
CA ASN A 106 24.91 -4.20 8.53
C ASN A 106 24.62 -5.16 7.39
N GLY A 107 25.66 -5.52 6.64
CA GLY A 107 25.56 -6.31 5.42
C GLY A 107 24.65 -7.53 5.57
N LEU A 108 23.77 -7.70 4.58
CA LEU A 108 23.06 -8.92 4.22
C LEU A 108 22.64 -9.77 5.43
N ALA A 109 21.38 -9.64 5.86
CA ALA A 109 20.69 -10.89 6.19
C ALA A 109 20.58 -11.65 4.86
N PRO A 110 21.29 -12.78 4.68
CA PRO A 110 21.17 -13.54 3.44
C PRO A 110 19.71 -13.92 3.25
N LEU A 111 19.24 -13.83 2.01
CA LEU A 111 18.00 -14.43 1.56
C LEU A 111 17.95 -15.88 2.06
N VAL A 112 17.22 -16.15 3.14
CA VAL A 112 16.84 -17.52 3.52
C VAL A 112 15.70 -17.89 2.60
N ILE A 113 16.04 -18.26 1.36
CA ILE A 113 15.11 -18.94 0.47
C ILE A 113 15.00 -20.35 1.03
N GLN A 114 13.99 -20.61 1.87
CA GLN A 114 13.53 -21.97 2.10
C GLN A 114 12.92 -22.46 0.78
N LEU A 115 13.77 -23.00 -0.08
CA LEU A 115 13.35 -23.82 -1.20
C LEU A 115 12.61 -25.02 -0.60
N PRO A 116 11.35 -25.29 -0.99
CA PRO A 116 10.72 -26.54 -0.61
C PRO A 116 11.58 -27.68 -1.14
N GLU A 117 11.92 -28.64 -0.28
CA GLU A 117 12.67 -29.83 -0.69
C GLU A 117 11.93 -30.49 -1.86
N ILE A 118 12.52 -30.44 -3.05
CA ILE A 118 12.07 -31.25 -4.18
C ILE A 118 12.42 -32.68 -3.78
N LYS A 119 11.43 -33.36 -3.21
CA LYS A 119 11.50 -34.78 -2.92
C LYS A 119 11.55 -35.48 -4.28
N ASN A 120 12.76 -35.81 -4.73
CA ASN A 120 12.97 -36.64 -5.91
C ASN A 120 12.11 -37.90 -5.79
N MET A 121 11.18 -38.06 -6.73
CA MET A 121 10.52 -39.34 -7.05
C MET A 121 11.19 -39.91 -8.28
#